data_AF-A0AAV4DJ89-F1
#
_entry.id   AF-A0AAV4DJ89-F1
#
_cell.length_a   1.000
_cell.length_b   1.000
_cell.length_c   1.000
_cell.angle_alpha   90.00
_cell.angle_beta   90.00
_cell.angle_gamma   90.00
#
_symmetry.space_group_name_H-M   'P 1'
#
loop_
_entity.id
_entity.type
_entity.pdbx_description
1 polymer ?
#
loop_
_entity_poly.entity_id
_entity_poly.type
_entity_poly.pdbx_seq_one_letter_code
_entity_poly.pdbx_strand_id
1 'polypeptide(L)'
;MQGLRSLVAAIGILCAVLFLLTANSEARLFKVRDKDKEVCGMMAVNYTITITARHGQSILGNISFTQDSSENYGMGDCRNYLSIHMHKTVELKFRIIFSEYPMLNYMLHRTVSFVPSSIFGEKAPSTKIVVFENPKDTVIGPPDHSYKCLMDEKLLYNRANAISSSLMYSSEGRSEDITYTVLVDVKGVQVQVSDVHKEQFGLPEECMP
;
A
#
# COMPACT_ATOMS: atom_id res chain seq x y z
N MET A 1 -5.17 -54.70 -8.10
CA MET A 1 -5.98 -53.56 -7.60
C MET A 1 -5.30 -52.72 -6.50
N GLN A 2 -4.01 -52.90 -6.19
CA GLN A 2 -3.32 -52.09 -5.17
C GLN A 2 -2.67 -50.80 -5.74
N GLY A 3 -2.23 -50.79 -7.01
CA GLY A 3 -1.57 -49.62 -7.61
C GLY A 3 -2.47 -48.40 -7.83
N LEU A 4 -3.79 -48.60 -7.99
CA LEU A 4 -4.75 -47.51 -8.23
C LEU A 4 -4.98 -46.65 -6.96
N ARG A 5 -4.83 -47.25 -5.76
CA ARG A 5 -5.03 -46.55 -4.48
C ARG A 5 -3.86 -45.63 -4.12
N SER A 6 -2.62 -46.01 -4.46
CA SER A 6 -1.44 -45.15 -4.26
C SER A 6 -1.45 -43.92 -5.16
N LEU A 7 -1.98 -44.03 -6.37
CA LEU A 7 -2.02 -42.90 -7.32
C LEU A 7 -2.98 -41.79 -6.85
N VAL A 8 -4.13 -42.17 -6.30
CA VAL A 8 -5.14 -41.22 -5.77
C VAL A 8 -4.62 -40.50 -4.52
N ALA A 9 -3.91 -41.22 -3.64
CA ALA A 9 -3.29 -40.62 -2.46
C ALA A 9 -2.18 -39.63 -2.82
N ALA A 10 -1.36 -39.94 -3.82
CA ALA A 10 -0.29 -39.06 -4.28
C ALA A 10 -0.83 -37.76 -4.92
N ILE A 11 -1.91 -37.84 -5.71
CA ILE A 11 -2.57 -36.66 -6.29
C ILE A 11 -3.22 -35.81 -5.18
N GLY A 12 -3.86 -36.43 -4.19
CA GLY A 12 -4.46 -35.71 -3.05
C GLY A 12 -3.43 -34.92 -2.24
N ILE A 13 -2.25 -35.49 -1.99
CA ILE A 13 -1.15 -34.80 -1.31
C ILE A 13 -0.58 -33.69 -2.19
N LEU A 14 -0.39 -33.92 -3.49
CA LEU A 14 0.09 -32.90 -4.42
C LEU A 14 -0.87 -31.70 -4.51
N CYS A 15 -2.18 -31.94 -4.55
CA CYS A 15 -3.20 -30.89 -4.52
C CYS A 15 -3.25 -30.14 -3.18
N ALA A 16 -3.07 -30.83 -2.05
CA ALA A 16 -3.00 -30.19 -0.74
C ALA A 16 -1.74 -29.32 -0.58
N VAL A 17 -0.60 -29.78 -1.12
CA VAL A 17 0.64 -28.99 -1.16
C VAL A 17 0.51 -27.81 -2.11
N LEU A 18 -0.14 -27.95 -3.26
CA LEU A 18 -0.46 -26.84 -4.17
C LEU A 18 -1.42 -25.82 -3.53
N PHE A 19 -2.41 -26.26 -2.76
CA PHE A 19 -3.31 -25.38 -1.99
C PHE A 19 -2.59 -24.63 -0.86
N LEU A 20 -1.62 -25.27 -0.21
CA LEU A 20 -0.77 -24.64 0.81
C LEU A 20 0.25 -23.67 0.19
N LEU A 21 0.66 -23.89 -1.06
CA LEU A 21 1.58 -23.01 -1.80
C LEU A 21 0.86 -21.82 -2.44
N THR A 22 -0.45 -21.90 -2.68
CA THR A 22 -1.29 -20.72 -2.85
C THR A 22 -1.64 -20.16 -1.48
N ALA A 23 -0.64 -19.62 -0.78
CA ALA A 23 -0.91 -18.61 0.23
C ALA A 23 -1.62 -17.45 -0.48
N ASN A 24 -2.95 -17.55 -0.60
CA ASN A 24 -3.80 -16.39 -0.80
C ASN A 24 -3.53 -15.54 0.43
N SER A 25 -2.57 -14.62 0.32
CA SER A 25 -2.22 -13.75 1.45
C SER A 25 -3.50 -13.02 1.83
N GLU A 26 -4.07 -13.36 2.98
CA GLU A 26 -5.28 -12.71 3.46
C GLU A 26 -4.98 -11.23 3.68
N ALA A 27 -5.99 -10.37 3.50
CA ALA A 27 -5.81 -8.94 3.71
C ALA A 27 -5.31 -8.68 5.13
N ARG A 28 -4.22 -7.92 5.28
CA ARG A 28 -3.68 -7.59 6.59
C ARG A 28 -4.45 -6.42 7.18
N LEU A 29 -4.88 -6.57 8.43
CA LEU A 29 -5.54 -5.53 9.19
C LEU A 29 -4.53 -4.61 9.91
N PHE A 30 -4.60 -3.32 9.61
CA PHE A 30 -3.92 -2.23 10.29
C PHE A 30 -4.95 -1.43 11.09
N LYS A 31 -4.66 -1.18 12.36
CA LYS A 31 -5.47 -0.34 13.25
C LYS A 31 -4.67 0.91 13.61
N VAL A 32 -5.27 2.08 13.45
CA VAL A 32 -4.72 3.38 13.85
C VAL A 32 -5.49 3.85 15.07
N ARG A 33 -4.76 4.29 16.11
CA ARG A 33 -5.32 4.76 17.37
C ARG A 33 -5.05 6.25 17.52
N ASP A 34 -6.01 6.98 18.07
CA ASP A 34 -5.80 8.39 18.45
C ASP A 34 -5.02 8.46 19.77
N LYS A 35 -4.63 9.67 20.19
CA LYS A 35 -3.91 9.94 21.44
C LYS A 35 -4.58 9.31 22.67
N ASP A 36 -5.91 9.18 22.62
CA ASP A 36 -6.73 8.60 23.69
C ASP A 36 -6.81 7.05 23.65
N LYS A 37 -5.98 6.40 22.81
CA LYS A 37 -5.85 4.94 22.61
C LYS A 37 -7.05 4.23 21.98
N GLU A 38 -8.16 4.91 21.72
CA GLU A 38 -9.26 4.34 20.94
C GLU A 38 -8.87 4.18 19.46
N VAL A 39 -9.33 3.11 18.82
CA VAL A 39 -9.11 2.92 17.38
C VAL A 39 -9.97 3.95 16.65
N CYS A 40 -9.34 4.78 15.85
CA CYS A 40 -10.00 5.83 15.08
C CYS A 40 -9.90 5.60 13.57
N GLY A 41 -9.15 4.59 13.14
CA GLY A 41 -9.06 4.19 11.75
C GLY A 41 -8.67 2.73 11.60
N MET A 42 -9.23 2.07 10.58
CA MET A 42 -8.97 0.67 10.27
C MET A 42 -8.75 0.51 8.78
N MET A 43 -7.79 -0.34 8.42
CA MET A 43 -7.49 -0.66 7.03
C MET A 43 -7.12 -2.13 6.92
N ALA A 44 -7.94 -2.93 6.26
CA ALA A 44 -7.60 -4.28 5.83
C ALA A 44 -7.18 -4.21 4.37
N VAL A 45 -5.93 -4.59 4.05
CA VAL A 45 -5.43 -4.47 2.68
C VAL A 45 -4.47 -5.60 2.31
N ASN A 46 -4.56 -6.07 1.08
CA ASN A 46 -3.58 -6.94 0.44
C ASN A 46 -2.90 -6.15 -0.69
N TYR A 47 -1.59 -5.92 -0.57
CA TYR A 47 -0.85 -5.10 -1.52
C TYR A 47 0.55 -5.64 -1.84
N THR A 48 1.02 -5.33 -3.04
CA THR A 48 2.44 -5.39 -3.37
C THR A 48 2.88 -4.06 -3.94
N ILE A 49 3.87 -3.42 -3.31
CA ILE A 49 4.51 -2.20 -3.83
C ILE A 49 5.85 -2.57 -4.42
N THR A 50 6.02 -2.35 -5.72
CA THR A 50 7.26 -2.58 -6.43
C THR A 50 7.86 -1.25 -6.86
N ILE A 51 9.09 -0.98 -6.44
CA ILE A 51 9.83 0.24 -6.75
C ILE A 51 11.01 -0.12 -7.62
N THR A 52 11.07 0.47 -8.81
CA THR A 52 12.18 0.31 -9.74
C THR A 52 12.95 1.61 -9.90
N ALA A 53 14.25 1.58 -9.64
CA ALA A 53 15.17 2.69 -9.89
C ALA A 53 15.92 2.48 -11.22
N ARG A 54 16.01 3.53 -12.05
CA ARG A 54 16.68 3.49 -13.36
C ARG A 54 17.62 4.68 -13.55
N HIS A 55 18.76 4.43 -14.18
CA HIS A 55 19.68 5.46 -14.69
C HIS A 55 19.69 5.38 -16.22
N GLY A 56 19.03 6.33 -16.88
CA GLY A 56 18.70 6.20 -18.30
C GLY A 56 17.88 4.94 -18.59
N GLN A 57 18.40 4.04 -19.42
CA GLN A 57 17.75 2.76 -19.74
C GLN A 57 18.18 1.61 -18.80
N SER A 58 19.21 1.81 -17.99
CA SER A 58 19.74 0.77 -17.10
C SER A 58 18.95 0.68 -15.80
N ILE A 59 18.54 -0.52 -15.41
CA ILE A 59 17.89 -0.78 -14.12
C ILE A 59 18.97 -0.87 -13.04
N LEU A 60 18.89 0.01 -12.04
CA LEU A 60 19.80 0.00 -10.88
C LEU A 60 19.34 -0.99 -9.81
N GLY A 61 18.03 -1.12 -9.64
CA GLY A 61 17.43 -2.02 -8.68
C GLY A 61 15.92 -2.10 -8.82
N ASN A 62 15.37 -3.22 -8.36
CA ASN A 62 13.94 -3.45 -8.24
C ASN A 62 13.67 -4.11 -6.89
N ILE A 63 12.82 -3.52 -6.07
CA ILE A 63 12.50 -4.02 -4.72
C ILE A 63 10.98 -4.03 -4.56
N SER A 64 10.47 -5.10 -3.96
CA SER A 64 9.05 -5.30 -3.70
C SER A 64 8.79 -5.41 -2.20
N PHE A 65 7.72 -4.77 -1.76
CA PHE A 65 7.23 -4.79 -0.39
C PHE A 65 5.81 -5.34 -0.38
N THR A 66 5.52 -6.27 0.52
CA THR A 66 4.18 -6.86 0.69
C THR A 66 3.62 -6.52 2.08
N GLN A 67 2.33 -6.73 2.27
CA GLN A 67 1.69 -6.53 3.57
C GLN A 67 2.19 -7.52 4.65
N ASP A 68 2.80 -8.64 4.28
CA ASP A 68 3.07 -9.76 5.21
C ASP A 68 4.23 -9.48 6.18
N SER A 69 5.08 -8.47 5.93
CA SER A 69 6.20 -8.13 6.81
C SER A 69 5.71 -7.70 8.19
N SER A 70 6.06 -8.44 9.25
CA SER A 70 5.66 -8.13 10.64
C SER A 70 6.03 -6.71 11.08
N GLU A 71 7.01 -6.10 10.42
CA GLU A 71 7.48 -4.74 10.67
C GLU A 71 6.61 -3.64 10.06
N ASN A 72 5.60 -3.97 9.27
CA ASN A 72 4.63 -3.01 8.76
C ASN A 72 3.64 -2.61 9.88
N TYR A 73 3.37 -1.32 10.01
CA TYR A 73 2.42 -0.82 11.01
C TYR A 73 1.58 0.35 10.48
N GLY A 74 0.39 0.49 11.04
CA GLY A 74 -0.52 1.60 10.74
C GLY A 74 -0.16 2.83 11.56
N MET A 75 -0.15 4.00 10.91
CA MET A 75 -0.13 5.32 11.54
C MET A 75 -1.17 6.19 10.85
N GLY A 76 -1.57 7.31 11.46
CA GLY A 76 -2.48 8.22 10.80
C GLY A 76 -2.84 9.39 11.67
N ASP A 77 -3.46 10.36 11.03
CA ASP A 77 -4.30 11.36 11.68
C ASP A 77 -5.73 11.02 11.25
N CYS A 78 -6.53 10.49 12.17
CA CYS A 78 -7.83 9.91 11.84
C CYS A 78 -8.84 10.91 11.28
N ARG A 79 -8.53 12.21 11.29
CA ARG A 79 -9.32 13.24 10.60
C ARG A 79 -8.94 13.42 9.14
N ASN A 80 -7.70 13.08 8.76
CA ASN A 80 -7.08 13.52 7.51
C ASN A 80 -6.46 12.38 6.69
N TYR A 81 -5.85 11.37 7.31
CA TYR A 81 -5.19 10.27 6.59
C TYR A 81 -4.93 9.05 7.46
N LEU A 82 -4.89 7.88 6.81
CA LEU A 82 -4.28 6.66 7.31
C LEU A 82 -3.03 6.33 6.48
N SER A 83 -2.03 5.74 7.11
CA SER A 83 -0.76 5.39 6.49
C SER A 83 -0.32 4.01 6.94
N ILE A 84 0.18 3.22 6.01
CA ILE A 84 1.03 2.07 6.32
C ILE A 84 2.48 2.53 6.21
N HIS A 85 3.21 2.36 7.30
CA HIS A 85 4.65 2.55 7.35
C HIS A 85 5.29 1.17 7.20
N MET A 86 6.19 1.02 6.23
CA MET A 86 6.82 -0.27 5.93
C MET A 86 8.22 -0.32 6.52
N HIS A 87 8.42 -1.16 7.53
CA HIS A 87 9.69 -1.30 8.25
C HIS A 87 10.11 0.00 8.96
N LYS A 88 10.86 -0.09 10.06
CA LYS A 88 11.42 1.10 10.73
C LYS A 88 12.68 1.63 10.03
N THR A 89 13.40 0.77 9.31
CA THR A 89 14.67 1.13 8.64
C THR A 89 14.47 1.61 7.21
N VAL A 90 13.36 1.22 6.58
CA VAL A 90 12.99 1.65 5.25
C VAL A 90 12.04 2.81 5.41
N GLU A 91 12.42 4.00 4.98
CA GLU A 91 11.57 5.19 5.11
C GLU A 91 10.46 5.22 4.03
N LEU A 92 9.83 4.07 3.77
CA LEU A 92 8.75 3.88 2.81
C LEU A 92 7.39 3.97 3.50
N LYS A 93 6.51 4.78 2.93
CA LYS A 93 5.15 4.99 3.40
C LYS A 93 4.17 4.86 2.24
N PHE A 94 3.13 4.08 2.45
CA PHE A 94 1.94 4.06 1.60
C PHE A 94 0.79 4.71 2.37
N ARG A 95 0.30 5.85 1.90
CA ARG A 95 -0.76 6.61 2.57
C ARG A 95 -2.05 6.55 1.78
N ILE A 96 -3.13 6.40 2.52
CA ILE A 96 -4.50 6.66 2.11
C ILE A 96 -4.94 7.95 2.80
N ILE A 97 -5.07 9.02 2.02
CA ILE A 97 -5.47 10.34 2.50
C ILE A 97 -6.97 10.47 2.32
N PHE A 98 -7.65 10.99 3.34
CA PHE A 98 -9.09 11.22 3.35
C PHE A 98 -9.34 12.71 3.32
N SER A 99 -10.09 13.15 2.31
CA SER A 99 -10.53 14.54 2.21
C SER A 99 -12.04 14.57 2.39
N GLU A 100 -12.54 15.45 3.25
CA GLU A 100 -13.99 15.69 3.32
C GLU A 100 -14.49 16.18 1.95
N TYR A 101 -15.56 15.57 1.47
CA TYR A 101 -16.23 15.88 0.21
C TYR A 101 -17.66 16.35 0.48
N PRO A 102 -18.25 17.21 -0.38
CA PRO A 102 -19.63 17.68 -0.18
C PRO A 102 -20.60 16.54 0.12
N MET A 103 -21.58 16.82 0.98
CA MET A 103 -22.58 15.85 1.49
C MET A 103 -22.04 14.77 2.45
N LEU A 104 -21.06 15.11 3.29
CA LEU A 104 -20.52 14.23 4.35
C LEU A 104 -19.88 12.94 3.83
N ASN A 105 -19.44 12.91 2.57
CA ASN A 105 -18.69 11.77 2.05
C ASN A 105 -17.20 12.02 2.23
N TYR A 106 -16.40 10.96 2.29
CA TYR A 106 -14.96 11.08 2.14
C TYR A 106 -14.54 10.81 0.70
N MET A 107 -13.53 11.55 0.23
CA MET A 107 -12.70 11.19 -0.91
C MET A 107 -11.42 10.53 -0.42
N LEU A 108 -11.02 9.49 -1.13
CA LEU A 108 -9.81 8.74 -0.91
C LEU A 108 -8.78 9.10 -1.98
N HIS A 109 -7.63 9.57 -1.53
CA HIS A 109 -6.44 9.80 -2.35
C HIS A 109 -5.32 8.86 -1.88
N ARG A 110 -4.44 8.44 -2.78
CA ARG A 110 -3.34 7.51 -2.44
C ARG A 110 -2.00 8.11 -2.79
N THR A 111 -1.05 7.97 -1.87
CA THR A 111 0.32 8.42 -2.09
C THR A 111 1.32 7.34 -1.68
N VAL A 112 2.45 7.29 -2.39
CA VAL A 112 3.61 6.50 -2.00
C VAL A 112 4.77 7.46 -1.82
N SER A 113 5.43 7.43 -0.66
CA SER A 113 6.61 8.25 -0.40
C SER A 113 7.75 7.41 0.13
N PHE A 114 8.97 7.66 -0.33
CA PHE A 114 10.16 6.98 0.18
C PHE A 114 11.43 7.84 0.07
N VAL A 115 12.45 7.48 0.85
CA VAL A 115 13.82 7.97 0.67
C VAL A 115 14.62 6.96 -0.14
N PRO A 116 15.12 7.30 -1.35
CA PRO A 116 15.82 6.36 -2.23
C PRO A 116 17.00 5.65 -1.57
N SER A 117 17.82 6.37 -0.80
CA SER A 117 18.99 5.79 -0.14
C SER A 117 18.64 4.75 0.92
N SER A 118 17.47 4.85 1.57
CA SER A 118 16.99 3.84 2.52
C SER A 118 16.60 2.51 1.86
N ILE A 119 16.29 2.53 0.56
CA ILE A 119 15.86 1.35 -0.20
C ILE A 119 17.00 0.77 -1.03
N PHE A 120 17.75 1.63 -1.73
CA PHE A 120 18.75 1.22 -2.71
C PHE A 120 20.21 1.48 -2.28
N GLY A 121 20.42 2.08 -1.11
CA GLY A 121 21.76 2.38 -0.59
C GLY A 121 22.57 3.23 -1.56
N GLU A 122 23.83 2.85 -1.78
CA GLU A 122 24.77 3.55 -2.67
C GLU A 122 24.32 3.60 -4.14
N LYS A 123 23.42 2.70 -4.57
CA LYS A 123 22.89 2.70 -5.94
C LYS A 123 21.96 3.88 -6.22
N ALA A 124 21.29 4.41 -5.20
CA ALA A 124 20.50 5.63 -5.30
C ALA A 124 20.73 6.49 -4.05
N PRO A 125 21.84 7.24 -3.99
CA PRO A 125 22.32 7.86 -2.76
C PRO A 125 21.49 9.06 -2.30
N SER A 126 20.48 9.47 -3.06
CA SER A 126 19.63 10.61 -2.69
C SER A 126 18.91 10.36 -1.35
N THR A 127 19.06 11.33 -0.45
CA THR A 127 18.36 11.38 0.84
C THR A 127 17.06 12.18 0.77
N LYS A 128 16.73 12.79 -0.38
CA LYS A 128 15.49 13.55 -0.56
C LYS A 128 14.31 12.59 -0.67
N ILE A 129 13.25 12.86 0.08
CA ILE A 129 11.98 12.12 -0.01
C ILE A 129 11.38 12.34 -1.39
N VAL A 130 11.03 11.26 -2.07
CA VAL A 130 10.25 11.27 -3.30
C VAL A 130 8.80 10.93 -2.95
N VAL A 131 7.85 11.70 -3.46
CA VAL A 131 6.41 11.49 -3.24
C VAL A 131 5.74 11.27 -4.60
N PHE A 132 4.95 10.20 -4.68
CA PHE A 132 4.12 9.87 -5.81
C PHE A 132 2.66 9.99 -5.42
N GLU A 133 1.89 10.77 -6.17
CA GLU A 133 0.46 10.94 -5.93
C GLU A 133 -0.35 10.32 -7.07
N ASN A 134 -1.37 9.56 -6.72
CA ASN A 134 -2.31 9.03 -7.70
C ASN A 134 -3.41 10.08 -7.92
N PRO A 135 -3.64 10.56 -9.15
CA PRO A 135 -4.69 11.54 -9.42
C PRO A 135 -6.11 10.95 -9.39
N LYS A 136 -6.26 9.62 -9.22
CA LYS A 136 -7.57 8.98 -9.19
C LYS A 136 -8.18 9.06 -7.79
N ASP A 137 -9.03 10.04 -7.61
CA ASP A 137 -9.84 10.20 -6.41
C ASP A 137 -10.99 9.19 -6.40
N THR A 138 -11.29 8.61 -5.24
CA THR A 138 -12.41 7.68 -5.06
C THR A 138 -13.34 8.17 -3.97
N VAL A 139 -14.62 8.34 -4.26
CA VAL A 139 -15.61 8.64 -3.22
C VAL A 139 -15.93 7.34 -2.48
N ILE A 140 -15.80 7.37 -1.15
CA ILE A 140 -15.84 6.16 -0.31
C ILE A 140 -17.06 6.06 0.62
N GLY A 141 -17.98 7.04 0.54
CA GLY A 141 -19.22 7.06 1.32
C GLY A 141 -19.13 7.82 2.65
N PRO A 142 -20.13 7.66 3.53
CA PRO A 142 -20.25 8.40 4.79
C PRO A 142 -19.28 7.90 5.89
N PRO A 143 -19.06 8.67 6.98
CA PRO A 143 -18.03 8.40 8.00
C PRO A 143 -18.24 7.12 8.83
N ASP A 144 -19.49 6.69 9.01
CA ASP A 144 -19.88 5.52 9.78
C ASP A 144 -19.79 4.21 8.97
N HIS A 145 -19.54 4.31 7.67
CA HIS A 145 -19.38 3.19 6.76
C HIS A 145 -17.89 2.89 6.49
N SER A 146 -17.63 1.67 6.05
CA SER A 146 -16.32 1.29 5.53
C SER A 146 -16.38 1.19 4.02
N TYR A 147 -15.36 1.67 3.32
CA TYR A 147 -15.26 1.40 1.89
C TYR A 147 -14.56 0.08 1.67
N LYS A 148 -15.15 -0.77 0.82
CA LYS A 148 -14.64 -2.09 0.50
C LYS A 148 -14.51 -2.24 -1.01
N CYS A 149 -13.37 -2.76 -1.45
CA CYS A 149 -13.15 -3.07 -2.85
C CYS A 149 -12.35 -4.37 -2.94
N LEU A 150 -12.95 -5.38 -3.56
CA LEU A 150 -12.32 -6.69 -3.79
C LEU A 150 -11.78 -6.84 -5.22
N MET A 151 -11.94 -5.81 -6.05
CA MET A 151 -11.38 -5.80 -7.40
C MET A 151 -9.89 -5.51 -7.35
N ASP A 152 -9.11 -6.25 -8.15
CA ASP A 152 -7.68 -6.00 -8.32
C ASP A 152 -7.46 -4.63 -8.96
N GLU A 153 -6.72 -3.76 -8.26
CA GLU A 153 -6.38 -2.42 -8.71
C GLU A 153 -4.85 -2.29 -8.88
N LYS A 154 -4.40 -1.98 -10.09
CA LYS A 154 -2.99 -1.71 -10.39
C LYS A 154 -2.76 -0.22 -10.59
N LEU A 155 -1.97 0.36 -9.70
CA LEU A 155 -1.64 1.77 -9.70
C LEU A 155 -0.19 1.96 -10.13
N LEU A 156 0.00 2.55 -11.31
CA LEU A 156 1.33 2.87 -11.84
C LEU A 156 1.64 4.35 -11.61
N TYR A 157 2.67 4.63 -10.82
CA TYR A 157 3.18 5.97 -10.58
C TYR A 157 4.51 6.13 -11.32
N ASN A 158 4.61 7.17 -12.14
CA ASN A 158 5.81 7.50 -12.90
C ASN A 158 6.27 8.94 -12.59
N ARG A 159 7.31 9.42 -13.29
CA ARG A 159 7.86 10.77 -13.09
C ARG A 159 6.83 11.89 -13.21
N ALA A 160 5.80 11.74 -14.05
CA ALA A 160 4.73 12.74 -14.18
C ALA A 160 3.82 12.80 -12.93
N ASN A 161 3.78 11.73 -12.13
CA ASN A 161 3.05 11.65 -10.87
C ASN A 161 3.94 11.99 -9.66
N ALA A 162 5.22 12.27 -9.87
CA ALA A 162 6.16 12.58 -8.79
C ALA A 162 6.04 14.06 -8.43
N ILE A 163 5.54 14.36 -7.24
CA ILE A 163 5.66 15.70 -6.68
C ILE A 163 7.01 15.77 -5.98
N SER A 164 7.96 16.45 -6.63
CA SER A 164 9.16 16.85 -5.92
C SER A 164 8.74 17.85 -4.84
N SER A 165 9.01 17.56 -3.57
CA SER A 165 8.79 18.48 -2.45
C SER A 165 9.82 19.64 -2.46
N SER A 166 10.16 20.15 -3.65
CA SER A 166 11.09 21.26 -3.86
C SER A 166 10.35 22.55 -4.24
N LEU A 167 9.66 23.11 -3.25
CA LEU A 167 9.65 24.57 -3.07
C LEU A 167 10.90 25.04 -2.28
N MET A 168 12.00 24.29 -2.30
CA MET A 168 13.29 24.75 -1.78
C MET A 168 14.43 24.45 -2.74
N TYR A 169 14.97 25.55 -3.27
CA TYR A 169 16.23 25.69 -3.96
C TYR A 169 17.36 24.80 -3.40
N SER A 170 18.10 24.13 -4.28
CA SER A 170 19.54 24.34 -4.36
C SER A 170 20.08 23.75 -5.67
N SER A 171 20.39 24.64 -6.60
CA SER A 171 21.42 24.43 -7.61
C SER A 171 22.73 24.11 -6.90
N GLU A 172 23.18 22.86 -6.94
CA GLU A 172 24.60 22.46 -7.00
C GLU A 172 24.75 20.94 -7.00
N GLY A 173 25.42 20.42 -8.04
CA GLY A 173 26.24 19.22 -7.94
C GLY A 173 25.57 17.84 -8.09
N ARG A 174 25.46 17.37 -9.35
CA ARG A 174 25.61 15.94 -9.75
C ARG A 174 24.85 14.87 -8.93
N SER A 175 23.53 14.69 -9.14
CA SER A 175 22.84 13.40 -8.89
C SER A 175 21.37 13.34 -9.37
N GLU A 176 21.04 13.78 -10.61
CA GLU A 176 19.61 13.85 -11.04
C GLU A 176 19.22 12.97 -12.23
N ASP A 177 20.01 11.95 -12.59
CA ASP A 177 19.67 11.03 -13.70
C ASP A 177 18.96 9.74 -13.24
N ILE A 178 18.70 9.58 -11.94
CA ILE A 178 17.95 8.43 -11.42
C ILE A 178 16.45 8.74 -11.44
N THR A 179 15.71 7.93 -12.18
CA THR A 179 14.24 7.96 -12.21
C THR A 179 13.66 6.77 -11.47
N TYR A 180 12.48 6.96 -10.89
CA TYR A 180 11.77 5.90 -10.17
C TYR A 180 10.42 5.64 -10.81
N THR A 181 10.02 4.37 -10.79
CA THR A 181 8.67 3.93 -11.11
C THR A 181 8.15 3.12 -9.94
N VAL A 182 6.92 3.39 -9.54
CA VAL A 182 6.25 2.64 -8.45
C VAL A 182 5.03 1.95 -9.05
N LEU A 183 4.92 0.65 -8.82
CA LEU A 183 3.72 -0.13 -9.12
C LEU A 183 3.14 -0.61 -7.79
N VAL A 184 1.91 -0.19 -7.49
CA VAL A 184 1.15 -0.71 -6.35
C VAL A 184 0.05 -1.61 -6.90
N ASP A 185 0.12 -2.89 -6.59
CA ASP A 185 -0.90 -3.89 -6.90
C ASP A 185 -1.74 -4.13 -5.64
N VAL A 186 -3.01 -3.75 -5.65
CA VAL A 186 -3.95 -3.90 -4.53
C VAL A 186 -4.98 -4.96 -4.91
N LYS A 187 -4.99 -6.09 -4.19
CA LYS A 187 -5.91 -7.22 -4.46
C LYS A 187 -7.19 -7.20 -3.62
N GLY A 188 -7.32 -6.17 -2.79
CA GLY A 188 -8.43 -6.01 -1.89
C GLY A 188 -8.11 -4.97 -0.83
N VAL A 189 -9.08 -4.08 -0.59
CA VAL A 189 -9.00 -3.08 0.47
C VAL A 189 -10.35 -2.93 1.15
N GLN A 190 -10.33 -2.82 2.47
CA GLN A 190 -11.44 -2.31 3.27
C GLN A 190 -10.89 -1.25 4.22
N VAL A 191 -11.47 -0.05 4.22
CA VAL A 191 -10.95 1.08 4.98
C VAL A 191 -12.05 1.92 5.59
N GLN A 192 -11.81 2.43 6.80
CA GLN A 192 -12.70 3.33 7.52
C GLN A 192 -11.92 4.29 8.40
N VAL A 193 -12.40 5.53 8.52
CA VAL A 193 -11.86 6.60 9.36
C VAL A 193 -12.94 7.24 10.23
N SER A 194 -12.52 8.01 11.23
CA SER A 194 -13.34 8.82 12.14
C SER A 194 -14.23 8.03 13.11
N ASP A 195 -15.15 7.18 12.62
CA ASP A 195 -16.23 6.59 13.45
C ASP A 195 -16.13 5.06 13.59
N VAL A 196 -14.95 4.57 13.99
CA VAL A 196 -14.73 3.13 14.21
C VAL A 196 -15.33 2.68 15.55
N HIS A 197 -16.50 2.06 15.50
CA HIS A 197 -17.20 1.58 16.69
C HIS A 197 -16.74 0.17 17.09
N LYS A 198 -16.39 -0.01 18.37
CA LYS A 198 -15.98 -1.31 18.95
C LYS A 198 -14.84 -2.02 18.19
N GLU A 199 -13.95 -1.24 17.58
CA GLU A 199 -12.85 -1.75 16.74
C GLU A 199 -13.30 -2.70 15.61
N GLN A 200 -14.47 -2.42 15.02
CA GLN A 200 -15.05 -3.15 13.90
C GLN A 200 -15.32 -2.19 12.75
N PHE A 201 -15.25 -2.71 11.52
CA PHE A 201 -15.75 -2.00 10.36
C PHE A 201 -17.27 -1.82 10.47
N GLY A 202 -17.75 -0.65 10.06
CA GLY A 202 -19.16 -0.38 9.82
C GLY A 202 -19.68 -1.08 8.56
N LEU A 203 -20.85 -0.66 8.10
CA LEU A 203 -21.46 -1.21 6.88
C LEU A 203 -20.53 -0.97 5.67
N PRO A 204 -20.32 -1.98 4.79
CA PRO A 204 -19.46 -1.83 3.65
C PRO A 204 -20.15 -1.12 2.49
N GLU A 205 -19.53 -0.05 1.98
CA GLU A 205 -19.77 0.54 0.67
C GLU A 205 -18.84 -0.13 -0.34
N GLU A 206 -19.39 -0.99 -1.20
CA GLU A 206 -18.62 -1.72 -2.18
C GLU A 206 -18.25 -0.83 -3.38
N CYS A 207 -17.03 -0.95 -3.89
CA CYS A 207 -16.60 -0.23 -5.08
C CYS A 207 -17.40 -0.66 -6.31
N MET A 208 -17.72 0.30 -7.17
CA MET A 208 -18.29 0.00 -8.50
C MET A 208 -17.16 -0.23 -9.52
N PRO A 209 -17.33 -1.16 -10.48
CA PRO A 209 -16.37 -1.42 -11.55
C PRO A 209 -16.03 -0.20 -12.42
#